data_AF-A0AAU3V6T8-F1
#
_entry.id   AF-A0AAU3V6T8-F1
#
_cell.length_a   1.000
_cell.length_b   1.000
_cell.length_c   1.000
_cell.angle_alpha   90.00
_cell.angle_beta   90.00
_cell.angle_gamma   90.00
#
_symmetry.space_group_name_H-M   'P 1'
#
loop_
_entity.id
_entity.type
_entity.pdbx_description
1 polymer ?
#
loop_
_entity_poly.entity_id
_entity_poly.type
_entity_poly.pdbx_seq_one_letter_code
_entity_poly.pdbx_strand_id
1 'polypeptide(L)'
;MGEAPAACPAPRRTVRDELFGSLTITLPGDDVALARVEGPGLPTATIVREGEARDHAQAPVGTRDAGRLTMTVGGDAPGLVLGPGRLTRSSFGVRAELPGRAYRFEPVSSHSSVLWRDGQQVAAFVSGQDELSAAWRPEENSPSPLGAAVGYLLATAFGTGAASTGTLIVEALMGMFGAGGP
;
A
#
# COMPACT_ATOMS: atom_id res chain seq x y z
N MET A 1 14.50 -26.20 -25.24
CA MET A 1 14.51 -25.43 -23.97
C MET A 1 14.32 -23.99 -24.35
N GLY A 2 13.08 -23.48 -24.22
CA GLY A 2 12.79 -22.07 -24.45
C GLY A 2 13.17 -21.31 -23.19
N GLU A 3 14.22 -20.51 -23.27
CA GLU A 3 14.49 -19.49 -22.27
C GLU A 3 13.33 -18.49 -22.35
N ALA A 4 12.54 -18.39 -21.28
CA ALA A 4 11.53 -17.35 -21.16
C ALA A 4 12.23 -16.00 -21.36
N PRO A 5 11.66 -15.05 -22.13
CA PRO A 5 12.27 -13.74 -22.26
C PRO A 5 12.52 -13.21 -20.85
N ALA A 6 13.76 -12.84 -20.55
CA ALA A 6 14.11 -12.22 -19.28
C ALA A 6 13.22 -10.99 -19.13
N ALA A 7 12.11 -11.16 -18.38
CA ALA A 7 11.23 -10.08 -18.03
C ALA A 7 12.11 -8.98 -17.46
N CYS A 8 11.99 -7.77 -18.01
CA CYS A 8 12.70 -6.62 -17.48
C CYS A 8 12.55 -6.66 -15.96
N PRO A 9 13.66 -6.71 -15.18
CA PRO A 9 13.55 -6.93 -13.75
C PRO A 9 12.71 -5.78 -13.21
N ALA A 10 11.57 -6.15 -12.64
CA ALA A 10 10.64 -5.19 -12.07
C ALA A 10 11.38 -4.19 -11.19
N PRO A 11 11.10 -2.88 -11.29
CA PRO A 11 11.80 -1.88 -10.52
C PRO A 11 11.70 -2.22 -9.03
N ARG A 12 12.85 -2.42 -8.38
CA ARG A 12 12.95 -2.73 -6.96
C ARG A 12 13.51 -1.55 -6.20
N ARG A 13 12.98 -1.35 -5.00
CA ARG A 13 13.40 -0.28 -4.11
C ARG A 13 13.50 -0.81 -2.69
N THR A 14 14.53 -0.35 -1.99
CA THR A 14 14.72 -0.66 -0.58
C THR A 14 14.14 0.46 0.27
N VAL A 15 13.33 0.09 1.26
CA VAL A 15 12.79 0.99 2.28
C VAL A 15 13.35 0.55 3.63
N ARG A 16 13.79 1.50 4.47
CA ARG A 16 14.10 1.19 5.87
C ARG A 16 12.92 1.60 6.73
N ASP A 17 12.46 0.66 7.53
CA ASP A 17 11.47 0.89 8.56
C ASP A 17 12.11 0.71 9.94
N GLU A 18 11.78 1.58 10.88
CA GLU A 18 12.35 1.56 12.23
C GLU A 18 11.91 0.34 13.05
N LEU A 19 10.73 -0.22 12.77
CA LEU A 19 10.16 -1.37 13.48
C LEU A 19 10.42 -2.69 12.75
N PHE A 20 10.39 -2.69 11.42
CA PHE A 20 10.44 -3.91 10.60
C PHE A 20 11.75 -4.08 9.81
N GLY A 21 12.67 -3.12 9.91
CA GLY A 21 13.98 -3.16 9.29
C GLY A 21 13.95 -2.88 7.79
N SER A 22 14.91 -3.46 7.06
CA SER A 22 15.04 -3.23 5.61
C SER A 22 14.03 -4.06 4.82
N LEU A 23 13.17 -3.38 4.08
CA LEU A 23 12.13 -3.95 3.24
C LEU A 23 12.52 -3.79 1.76
N THR A 24 12.27 -4.84 0.97
CA THR A 24 12.39 -4.82 -0.48
C THR A 24 11.00 -4.70 -1.09
N ILE A 25 10.80 -3.63 -1.86
CA ILE A 25 9.54 -3.33 -2.55
C ILE A 25 9.77 -3.47 -4.05
N THR A 26 8.98 -4.32 -4.69
CA THR A 26 8.89 -4.41 -6.14
C THR A 26 7.69 -3.59 -6.59
N LEU A 27 7.96 -2.58 -7.41
CA LEU A 27 6.94 -1.68 -7.95
C LEU A 27 6.34 -2.29 -9.22
N PRO A 28 5.01 -2.20 -9.39
CA PRO A 28 4.39 -2.51 -10.67
C PRO A 28 4.85 -1.49 -11.72
N GLY A 29 5.06 -1.97 -12.95
CA GLY A 29 5.53 -1.20 -14.10
C GLY A 29 4.65 -1.44 -15.32
N ASP A 30 5.08 -0.94 -16.48
CA ASP A 30 4.37 -1.15 -17.74
C ASP A 30 4.29 -2.65 -18.08
N ASP A 31 5.41 -3.36 -17.94
CA ASP A 31 5.51 -4.81 -18.20
C ASP A 31 5.31 -5.67 -16.93
N VAL A 32 5.12 -5.03 -15.77
CA VAL A 32 5.09 -5.71 -14.47
C VAL A 32 3.79 -5.43 -13.75
N ALA A 33 2.90 -6.41 -13.81
CA ALA A 33 1.61 -6.42 -13.11
C ALA A 33 1.70 -6.75 -11.61
N LEU A 34 2.91 -6.99 -11.09
CA LEU A 34 3.18 -7.43 -9.72
C LEU A 34 3.67 -6.27 -8.84
N ALA A 35 2.94 -5.98 -7.78
CA ALA A 35 3.47 -5.30 -6.61
C ALA A 35 3.89 -6.37 -5.58
N ARG A 36 5.10 -6.26 -5.01
CA ARG A 36 5.58 -7.20 -3.99
C ARG A 36 6.30 -6.47 -2.86
N VAL A 37 6.06 -6.90 -1.64
CA VAL A 37 6.76 -6.44 -0.45
C VAL A 37 7.30 -7.64 0.30
N GLU A 38 8.57 -7.59 0.66
CA GLU A 38 9.22 -8.61 1.47
C GLU A 38 10.28 -8.00 2.38
N GLY A 39 10.52 -8.62 3.52
CA GLY A 39 11.54 -8.19 4.47
C GLY A 39 11.69 -9.21 5.59
N PRO A 40 12.80 -9.17 6.34
CA PRO A 40 13.07 -10.15 7.39
C PRO A 40 12.05 -10.08 8.54
N GLY A 41 11.43 -8.91 8.76
CA GLY A 41 10.44 -8.68 9.81
C GLY A 41 8.98 -8.84 9.37
N LEU A 42 8.70 -9.23 8.11
CA LEU A 42 7.37 -9.22 7.52
C LEU A 42 7.07 -10.50 6.72
N PRO A 43 5.82 -10.98 6.68
CA PRO A 43 5.42 -11.97 5.67
C PRO A 43 5.52 -11.36 4.27
N THR A 44 5.91 -12.16 3.28
CA THR A 44 5.88 -11.74 1.87
C THR A 44 4.45 -11.43 1.45
N ALA A 45 4.25 -10.29 0.82
CA ALA A 45 2.94 -9.84 0.36
C ALA A 45 3.00 -9.42 -1.11
N THR A 46 2.01 -9.81 -1.90
CA THR A 46 1.94 -9.56 -3.33
C THR A 46 0.56 -9.14 -3.79
N ILE A 47 0.48 -8.25 -4.77
CA ILE A 47 -0.73 -7.99 -5.54
C ILE A 47 -0.36 -8.20 -7.00
N VAL A 48 -1.12 -9.05 -7.68
CA VAL A 48 -0.96 -9.34 -9.10
C VAL A 48 -2.19 -8.81 -9.83
N ARG A 49 -1.96 -8.00 -10.87
CA ARG A 49 -3.00 -7.64 -11.85
C ARG A 49 -3.14 -8.75 -12.89
N GLU A 50 -4.37 -9.18 -13.12
CA GLU A 50 -4.71 -10.08 -14.22
C GLU A 50 -5.00 -9.28 -15.51
N GLY A 51 -4.33 -9.69 -16.58
CA GLY A 51 -4.38 -9.05 -17.88
C GLY A 51 -3.42 -7.86 -18.03
N GLU A 52 -3.08 -7.57 -19.28
CA GLU A 52 -1.98 -6.65 -19.61
C GLU A 52 -2.43 -5.17 -19.59
N ALA A 53 -3.70 -4.90 -19.90
CA ALA A 53 -4.22 -3.55 -20.01
C ALA A 53 -4.26 -2.81 -18.66
N ARG A 54 -3.58 -1.66 -18.59
CA ARG A 54 -3.72 -0.66 -17.53
C ARG A 54 -4.89 0.26 -17.90
N ASP A 55 -6.01 0.11 -17.21
CA ASP A 55 -7.22 0.91 -17.41
C ASP A 55 -7.34 2.10 -16.44
N HIS A 56 -6.40 2.22 -15.49
CA HIS A 56 -6.42 3.29 -14.49
C HIS A 56 -5.04 3.92 -14.28
N ALA A 57 -4.80 5.06 -14.95
CA ALA A 57 -3.50 5.76 -14.93
C ALA A 57 -3.04 6.23 -13.54
N GLN A 58 -3.96 6.48 -12.61
CA GLN A 58 -3.63 6.97 -11.27
C GLN A 58 -3.30 5.84 -10.27
N ALA A 59 -3.54 4.58 -10.63
CA ALA A 59 -3.19 3.45 -9.78
C ALA A 59 -1.87 2.87 -10.30
N PRO A 60 -0.79 2.79 -9.50
CA PRO A 60 0.46 2.14 -9.90
C PRO A 60 0.26 0.71 -10.40
N VAL A 61 -0.64 -0.05 -9.77
CA VAL A 61 -1.02 -1.40 -10.22
C VAL A 61 -1.84 -1.39 -11.51
N GLY A 62 -2.13 -0.23 -12.09
CA GLY A 62 -2.71 -0.06 -13.42
C GLY A 62 -4.21 -0.33 -13.52
N THR A 63 -4.86 -0.82 -12.47
CA THR A 63 -6.32 -1.01 -12.43
C THR A 63 -6.88 -0.75 -11.03
N ARG A 64 -8.16 -0.41 -10.99
CA ARG A 64 -8.97 -0.37 -9.76
C ARG A 64 -10.12 -1.38 -9.79
N ASP A 65 -10.06 -2.35 -10.70
CA ASP A 65 -11.00 -3.46 -10.71
C ASP A 65 -10.50 -4.55 -9.74
N ALA A 66 -11.21 -4.71 -8.61
CA ALA A 66 -10.87 -5.71 -7.61
C ALA A 66 -10.97 -7.15 -8.16
N GLY A 67 -11.84 -7.39 -9.15
CA GLY A 67 -11.99 -8.69 -9.80
C GLY A 67 -10.79 -9.07 -10.68
N ARG A 68 -9.90 -8.12 -10.97
CA ARG A 68 -8.67 -8.32 -11.75
C ARG A 68 -7.42 -8.25 -10.87
N LEU A 69 -7.57 -8.27 -9.55
CA LEU A 69 -6.48 -8.12 -8.60
C LEU A 69 -6.48 -9.25 -7.60
N THR A 70 -5.39 -10.00 -7.59
CA THR A 70 -5.18 -11.08 -6.62
C THR A 70 -4.15 -10.65 -5.60
N MET A 71 -4.58 -10.49 -4.36
CA MET A 71 -3.71 -10.20 -3.23
C MET A 71 -3.30 -11.50 -2.53
N THR A 72 -2.05 -11.60 -2.12
CA THR A 72 -1.53 -12.70 -1.30
C THR A 72 -0.67 -12.13 -0.19
N VAL A 73 -0.79 -12.63 1.04
CA VAL A 73 0.01 -12.22 2.19
C VAL A 73 0.37 -13.44 3.02
N GLY A 74 1.66 -13.74 3.13
CA GLY A 74 2.13 -14.90 3.91
C GLY A 74 1.60 -16.25 3.43
N GLY A 75 1.09 -16.33 2.19
CA GLY A 75 0.43 -17.52 1.63
C GLY A 75 -1.09 -17.48 1.67
N ASP A 76 -1.71 -16.59 2.44
CA ASP A 76 -3.15 -16.37 2.42
C ASP A 76 -3.56 -15.46 1.26
N ALA A 77 -4.73 -15.69 0.66
CA ALA A 77 -5.26 -14.86 -0.42
C ALA A 77 -6.46 -14.03 0.07
N PRO A 78 -6.23 -12.88 0.74
CA PRO A 78 -7.31 -12.08 1.29
C PRO A 78 -8.14 -11.38 0.21
N GLY A 79 -9.41 -11.15 0.52
CA GLY A 79 -10.31 -10.42 -0.35
C GLY A 79 -9.93 -8.94 -0.42
N LEU A 80 -10.02 -8.36 -1.62
CA LEU A 80 -9.79 -6.94 -1.84
C LEU A 80 -11.10 -6.25 -2.21
N VAL A 81 -11.45 -5.20 -1.49
CA VAL A 81 -12.62 -4.36 -1.78
C VAL A 81 -12.14 -2.94 -2.04
N LEU A 82 -12.30 -2.49 -3.28
CA LEU A 82 -11.93 -1.15 -3.69
C LEU A 82 -13.13 -0.22 -3.58
N GLY A 83 -12.91 0.95 -2.98
CA GLY A 83 -13.89 2.02 -2.95
C GLY A 83 -14.18 2.56 -4.36
N PRO A 84 -15.37 3.17 -4.56
CA PRO A 84 -15.89 3.51 -5.88
C PRO A 84 -15.09 4.57 -6.64
N GLY A 85 -14.15 5.27 -6.01
CA GLY A 85 -13.17 6.15 -6.67
C GLY A 85 -13.75 7.34 -7.46
N ARG A 86 -14.99 7.78 -7.17
CA ARG A 86 -15.72 8.73 -8.03
C ARG A 86 -16.24 10.00 -7.34
N LEU A 87 -16.31 10.03 -6.00
CA LEU A 87 -17.06 11.08 -5.30
C LEU A 87 -16.20 11.93 -4.35
N THR A 88 -15.43 11.28 -3.49
CA THR A 88 -14.59 11.94 -2.48
C THR A 88 -13.22 11.28 -2.42
N ARG A 89 -12.21 11.96 -1.85
CA ARG A 89 -10.88 11.37 -1.65
C ARG A 89 -10.97 10.04 -0.88
N SER A 90 -11.78 9.97 0.17
CA SER A 90 -12.04 8.73 0.92
C SER A 90 -12.69 7.62 0.08
N SER A 91 -13.40 7.96 -1.01
CA SER A 91 -13.95 6.98 -1.94
C SER A 91 -12.88 6.19 -2.70
N PHE A 92 -11.62 6.64 -2.69
CA PHE A 92 -10.48 5.89 -3.25
C PHE A 92 -9.91 4.86 -2.29
N GLY A 93 -10.45 4.75 -1.07
CA GLY A 93 -10.00 3.80 -0.07
C GLY A 93 -10.02 2.35 -0.57
N VAL A 94 -9.12 1.55 -0.01
CA VAL A 94 -8.94 0.14 -0.32
C VAL A 94 -9.10 -0.65 0.97
N ARG A 95 -9.92 -1.69 0.97
CA ARG A 95 -10.06 -2.59 2.10
C ARG A 95 -9.48 -3.96 1.75
N ALA A 96 -8.61 -4.47 2.60
CA ALA A 96 -8.14 -5.85 2.57
C ALA A 96 -8.81 -6.62 3.71
N GLU A 97 -9.53 -7.67 3.35
CA GLU A 97 -10.29 -8.50 4.29
C GLU A 97 -9.49 -9.80 4.54
N LEU A 98 -8.85 -9.85 5.71
CA LEU A 98 -8.14 -11.03 6.20
C LEU A 98 -9.01 -11.78 7.21
N PRO A 99 -8.80 -13.10 7.39
CA PRO A 99 -9.49 -13.86 8.44
C PRO A 99 -9.36 -13.19 9.81
N GLY A 100 -10.48 -12.68 10.34
CA GLY A 100 -10.55 -12.04 11.65
C GLY A 100 -9.99 -10.62 11.74
N ARG A 101 -9.61 -9.96 10.63
CA ARG A 101 -9.10 -8.58 10.62
C ARG A 101 -9.44 -7.85 9.32
N ALA A 102 -9.99 -6.65 9.41
CA ALA A 102 -10.20 -5.78 8.26
C ALA A 102 -9.21 -4.62 8.27
N TYR A 103 -8.40 -4.52 7.22
CA TYR A 103 -7.53 -3.37 7.00
C TYR A 103 -8.16 -2.43 5.99
N ARG A 104 -8.20 -1.14 6.29
CA ARG A 104 -8.70 -0.11 5.39
C ARG A 104 -7.60 0.92 5.18
N PHE A 105 -7.23 1.13 3.92
CA PHE A 105 -6.21 2.07 3.50
C PHE A 105 -6.88 3.24 2.79
N GLU A 106 -6.84 4.42 3.41
CA GLU A 106 -7.57 5.59 2.91
C GLU A 106 -6.63 6.75 2.65
N PRO A 107 -6.70 7.36 1.45
CA PRO A 107 -5.96 8.58 1.20
C PRO A 107 -6.55 9.72 2.01
N VAL A 108 -5.71 10.35 2.83
CA VAL A 108 -6.09 11.51 3.66
C VAL A 108 -5.54 12.81 3.07
N SER A 109 -4.47 12.75 2.27
CA SER A 109 -3.92 13.89 1.54
C SER A 109 -3.52 13.52 0.10
N SER A 110 -2.82 14.41 -0.60
CA SER A 110 -2.24 14.13 -1.93
C SER A 110 -1.05 13.16 -1.88
N HIS A 111 -0.35 13.07 -0.75
CA HIS A 111 0.88 12.27 -0.61
C HIS A 111 0.85 11.29 0.56
N SER A 112 -0.22 11.31 1.35
CA SER A 112 -0.36 10.45 2.52
C SER A 112 -1.65 9.66 2.53
N SER A 113 -1.56 8.47 3.12
CA SER A 113 -2.68 7.55 3.31
C SER A 113 -2.60 6.93 4.68
N VAL A 114 -3.75 6.68 5.28
CA VAL A 114 -3.84 6.11 6.62
C VAL A 114 -4.27 4.66 6.51
N LEU A 115 -3.57 3.79 7.24
CA LEU A 115 -3.96 2.41 7.45
C LEU A 115 -4.76 2.32 8.75
N TRP A 116 -5.98 1.84 8.63
CA TRP A 116 -6.88 1.50 9.70
C TRP A 116 -6.97 -0.02 9.83
N ARG A 117 -7.08 -0.52 11.06
CA ARG A 117 -7.39 -1.91 11.39
C ARG A 117 -8.62 -1.89 12.29
N ASP A 118 -9.72 -2.50 11.84
CA ASP A 118 -10.96 -2.61 12.62
C ASP A 118 -11.46 -1.25 13.18
N GLY A 119 -11.30 -0.18 12.38
CA GLY A 119 -11.69 1.18 12.74
C GLY A 119 -10.67 1.97 13.55
N GLN A 120 -9.57 1.35 13.99
CA GLN A 120 -8.47 2.01 14.70
C GLN A 120 -7.35 2.38 13.74
N GLN A 121 -6.81 3.59 13.85
CA GLN A 121 -5.64 3.98 13.05
C GLN A 121 -4.40 3.22 13.54
N VAL A 122 -3.67 2.59 12.61
CA VAL A 122 -2.45 1.84 12.90
C VAL A 122 -1.22 2.59 12.38
N ALA A 123 -1.34 3.19 11.19
CA ALA A 123 -0.20 3.84 10.54
C ALA A 123 -0.63 4.96 9.61
N ALA A 124 0.29 5.88 9.34
CA ALA A 124 0.23 6.79 8.21
C ALA A 124 1.40 6.52 7.26
N PHE A 125 1.11 6.33 5.98
CA PHE A 125 2.10 6.14 4.92
C PHE A 125 2.25 7.43 4.13
N VAL A 126 3.49 7.79 3.80
CA VAL A 126 3.83 9.00 3.04
C VAL A 126 4.78 8.63 1.91
N SER A 127 4.48 9.07 0.68
CA SER A 127 5.45 9.06 -0.42
C SER A 127 6.15 10.41 -0.55
N GLY A 128 7.47 10.42 -0.39
CA GLY A 128 8.36 11.48 -0.85
C GLY A 128 8.91 11.21 -2.26
N GLN A 129 9.86 12.04 -2.72
CA GLN A 129 10.47 11.94 -4.06
C GLN A 129 11.09 10.55 -4.34
N ASP A 130 11.79 10.01 -3.34
CA ASP A 130 12.47 8.71 -3.43
C ASP A 130 12.25 7.87 -2.18
N GLU A 131 11.22 8.18 -1.38
CA GLU A 131 10.96 7.46 -0.14
C GLU A 131 9.48 7.11 0.09
N LEU A 132 9.23 5.87 0.54
CA LEU A 132 7.94 5.46 1.08
C LEU A 132 8.21 5.17 2.54
N SER A 133 7.61 5.94 3.43
CA SER A 133 7.84 5.84 4.87
C SER A 133 6.53 5.61 5.60
N ALA A 134 6.59 4.89 6.72
CA ALA A 134 5.44 4.62 7.58
C ALA A 134 5.66 5.24 8.97
N ALA A 135 4.67 6.00 9.43
CA ALA A 135 4.60 6.50 10.80
C ALA A 135 3.61 5.62 11.58
N TRP A 136 4.12 4.82 12.50
CA TRP A 136 3.35 3.85 13.27
C TRP A 136 2.78 4.46 14.56
N ARG A 137 1.60 3.99 14.97
CA ARG A 137 1.01 4.36 16.26
C ARG A 137 1.69 3.58 17.40
N PRO A 138 2.10 4.23 18.49
CA PRO A 138 2.70 3.55 19.63
C PRO A 138 1.65 2.80 20.48
N GLU A 139 2.13 1.79 21.19
CA GLU A 139 1.51 1.07 22.31
C GLU A 139 0.21 0.31 22.00
N GLU A 140 -0.95 0.96 21.97
CA GLU A 140 -2.27 0.27 21.98
C GLU A 140 -2.69 -0.26 20.60
N ASN A 141 -2.23 0.41 19.53
CA ASN A 141 -2.51 0.05 18.14
C ASN A 141 -1.26 -0.35 17.37
N SER A 142 -0.33 -1.00 18.09
CA SER A 142 0.96 -1.41 17.52
C SER A 142 0.79 -2.20 16.21
N PRO A 143 1.61 -1.90 15.20
CA PRO A 143 1.54 -2.59 13.93
C PRO A 143 1.98 -4.03 14.08
N SER A 144 1.14 -4.95 13.62
CA SER A 144 1.54 -6.34 13.40
C SER A 144 2.39 -6.44 12.12
N PRO A 145 3.35 -7.38 12.01
CA PRO A 145 4.06 -7.68 10.76
C PRO A 145 3.13 -7.86 9.56
N LEU A 146 1.99 -8.55 9.77
CA LEU A 146 0.96 -8.72 8.75
C LEU A 146 0.39 -7.38 8.26
N GLY A 147 -0.08 -6.55 9.19
CA GLY A 147 -0.59 -5.21 8.89
C GLY A 147 0.43 -4.29 8.23
N ALA A 148 1.71 -4.42 8.59
CA ALA A 148 2.77 -3.66 7.93
C ALA A 148 2.99 -4.12 6.50
N ALA A 149 3.04 -5.43 6.26
CA ALA A 149 3.12 -5.99 4.90
C ALA A 149 1.93 -5.54 4.04
N VAL A 150 0.71 -5.58 4.59
CA VAL A 150 -0.51 -5.08 3.93
C VAL A 150 -0.39 -3.59 3.61
N GLY A 151 -0.01 -2.76 4.58
CA GLY A 151 0.10 -1.31 4.39
C GLY A 151 1.10 -0.91 3.32
N TYR A 152 2.31 -1.47 3.36
CA TYR A 152 3.33 -1.24 2.33
C TYR A 152 2.88 -1.73 0.96
N LEU A 153 2.22 -2.89 0.89
CA LEU A 153 1.75 -3.45 -0.36
C LEU A 153 0.66 -2.57 -0.99
N LEU A 154 -0.31 -2.12 -0.20
CA LEU A 154 -1.37 -1.23 -0.67
C LEU A 154 -0.81 0.13 -1.10
N ALA A 155 0.13 0.70 -0.33
CA ALA A 155 0.83 1.91 -0.72
C ALA A 155 1.60 1.75 -2.04
N THR A 156 2.21 0.58 -2.27
CA THR A 156 2.94 0.26 -3.50
C THR A 156 2.01 0.06 -4.70
N ALA A 157 0.90 -0.64 -4.50
CA ALA A 157 -0.04 -1.01 -5.56
C ALA A 157 -0.97 0.16 -5.94
N PHE A 158 -1.43 0.95 -4.97
CA PHE A 158 -2.41 2.02 -5.21
C PHE A 158 -1.83 3.42 -5.09
N GLY A 159 -0.57 3.54 -4.67
CA GLY A 159 0.05 4.81 -4.35
C GLY A 159 -0.36 5.32 -2.97
N THR A 160 0.31 6.35 -2.48
CA THR A 160 -0.10 7.09 -1.30
C THR A 160 -0.71 8.42 -1.73
N GLY A 161 -2.00 8.60 -1.48
CA GLY A 161 -2.76 9.79 -1.86
C GLY A 161 -3.53 9.64 -3.18
N ALA A 162 -4.29 10.69 -3.56
CA ALA A 162 -5.26 10.63 -4.66
C ALA A 162 -5.03 11.66 -5.80
N ALA A 163 -3.88 12.33 -5.88
CA ALA A 163 -3.62 13.23 -7.02
C ALA A 163 -2.13 13.48 -7.32
N SER A 164 -1.82 13.31 -8.62
CA SER A 164 -0.79 13.91 -9.50
C SER A 164 0.66 14.05 -9.03
N THR A 165 1.57 13.51 -9.85
CA THR A 165 2.96 13.95 -10.03
C THR A 165 3.13 15.46 -9.85
N GLY A 166 3.98 15.87 -8.90
CA GLY A 166 4.59 17.21 -8.85
C GLY A 166 4.15 18.11 -7.68
N THR A 167 5.15 18.47 -6.85
CA THR A 167 5.20 19.55 -5.83
C THR A 167 4.63 19.23 -4.43
N LEU A 168 5.55 19.14 -3.44
CA LEU A 168 5.28 19.00 -2.01
C LEU A 168 5.26 20.36 -1.30
N ILE A 169 4.32 20.53 -0.37
CA ILE A 169 4.52 21.26 0.89
C ILE A 169 4.43 20.21 2.01
N VAL A 170 5.47 20.11 2.82
CA VAL A 170 5.48 19.32 4.06
C VAL A 170 4.83 20.18 5.14
N GLU A 171 3.55 19.97 5.41
CA GLU A 171 2.95 20.47 6.66
C GLU A 171 2.26 19.35 7.45
N ALA A 172 2.83 19.14 8.63
CA ALA A 172 2.21 18.69 9.87
C ALA A 172 1.33 17.42 9.83
N LEU A 173 1.96 16.24 9.77
CA LEU A 173 1.31 15.00 10.21
C LEU A 173 1.36 14.79 11.74
N MET A 174 2.22 15.53 12.46
CA MET A 174 2.33 15.41 13.92
C MET A 174 1.06 15.88 14.66
N GLY A 175 0.23 16.72 14.03
CA GLY A 175 -1.03 17.22 14.61
C GLY A 175 -2.19 16.23 14.59
N MET A 176 -2.11 15.14 13.81
CA MET A 176 -3.17 14.12 13.78
C MET A 176 -2.93 13.01 14.82
N PHE A 177 -1.77 13.03 15.50
CA PHE A 177 -1.45 12.13 16.60
C PHE A 177 -1.82 12.68 17.98
N GLY A 178 -2.27 13.94 18.08
CA GLY A 178 -2.60 14.62 19.33
C GLY A 178 -4.08 14.94 19.51
N ALA A 179 -4.54 14.72 20.74
CA ALA A 179 -5.79 15.16 21.38
C ALA A 179 -7.08 14.40 21.01
N GLY A 180 -7.39 13.40 21.85
CA GLY A 180 -8.69 12.75 21.94
C GLY A 180 -8.95 12.20 23.35
N GLY A 181 -8.74 13.02 24.36
CA GLY A 181 -9.26 12.87 25.74
C GLY A 181 -9.39 14.29 26.30
N PRO A 182 -10.39 14.64 27.13
CA PRO A 182 -11.11 13.80 28.11
C PRO A 182 -12.45 13.22 27.66
#